data_AF-A0A6J6JGN4-F1
#
_entry.id   AF-A0A6J6JGN4-F1
#
_cell.length_a   1.000
_cell.length_b   1.000
_cell.length_c   1.000
_cell.angle_alpha   90.00
_cell.angle_beta   90.00
_cell.angle_gamma   90.00
#
_symmetry.space_group_name_H-M   'P 1'
#
loop_
_entity.id
_entity.type
_entity.pdbx_description
1 polymer ?
#
loop_
_entity_poly.entity_id
_entity_poly.type
_entity_poly.pdbx_seq_one_letter_code
_entity_poly.pdbx_strand_id
1 'polypeptide(L)'
;MDGDLVEMGLWFGKVARDNVARSALLLDDKGKYEITSSNSSSSSAPLGKLGRYVYEPDNSLIRSGLIAEFSEPEGLTLIAPEIAYLSSDNRIESPWLKGYEVIDDLVFDRKKLKAYVRENNIGILEIKKRGSDISPEELRKQLSPKGEGAATLIVTRVGDAHRVLVAQPI
;
A
#
# COMPACT_ATOMS: atom_id res chain seq x y z
N MET A 1 -7.53 -4.11 13.98
CA MET A 1 -8.77 -3.35 14.28
C MET A 1 -8.62 -2.01 13.59
N ASP A 2 -9.64 -1.54 12.89
CA ASP A 2 -9.65 -0.22 12.23
C ASP A 2 -8.49 0.03 11.24
N GLY A 3 -7.92 -1.04 10.67
CA GLY A 3 -6.78 -0.99 9.73
C GLY A 3 -5.40 -0.96 10.38
N ASP A 4 -5.32 -0.97 11.70
CA ASP A 4 -4.07 -1.10 12.44
C ASP A 4 -3.78 -2.56 12.80
N LEU A 5 -2.49 -2.92 12.73
CA LEU A 5 -2.00 -4.17 13.32
C LEU A 5 -1.95 -3.98 14.83
N VAL A 6 -2.78 -4.74 15.53
CA VAL A 6 -3.00 -4.56 16.99
C VAL A 6 -2.08 -5.46 17.82
N GLU A 7 -1.81 -6.67 17.36
CA GLU A 7 -1.09 -7.68 18.14
C GLU A 7 -0.33 -8.68 17.26
N MET A 8 0.67 -9.33 17.86
CA MET A 8 1.38 -10.47 17.28
C MET A 8 1.41 -11.60 18.32
N GLY A 9 0.84 -12.75 17.98
CA GLY A 9 0.84 -13.95 18.81
C GLY A 9 1.81 -15.01 18.28
N LEU A 10 2.42 -15.77 19.18
CA LEU A 10 3.24 -16.94 18.86
C LEU A 10 2.72 -18.16 19.63
N TRP A 11 2.47 -19.26 18.93
CA TRP A 11 1.96 -20.51 19.50
C TRP A 11 3.01 -21.61 19.40
N PHE A 12 3.29 -22.29 20.51
CA PHE A 12 4.33 -23.32 20.60
C PHE A 12 3.83 -24.58 21.32
N GLY A 13 4.50 -25.71 21.08
CA GLY A 13 4.20 -26.98 21.75
C GLY A 13 2.75 -27.41 21.53
N LYS A 14 2.04 -27.73 22.61
CA LYS A 14 0.67 -28.27 22.54
C LYS A 14 -0.40 -27.29 22.02
N VAL A 15 -0.09 -26.00 21.95
CA VAL A 15 -1.01 -24.98 21.41
C VAL A 15 -0.62 -24.52 20.01
N ALA A 16 0.45 -25.08 19.43
CA ALA A 16 0.78 -24.85 18.03
C ALA A 16 -0.31 -25.46 17.13
N ARG A 17 -0.66 -24.74 16.07
CA ARG A 17 -1.62 -25.21 15.07
C ARG A 17 -0.90 -26.11 14.07
N ASP A 18 -1.49 -27.25 13.76
CA ASP A 18 -0.95 -28.18 12.77
C ASP A 18 -0.79 -27.49 11.40
N ASN A 19 0.38 -27.66 10.77
CA ASN A 19 0.72 -27.10 9.47
C ASN A 19 0.62 -25.56 9.34
N VAL A 20 0.69 -24.80 10.44
CA VAL A 20 0.72 -23.33 10.42
C VAL A 20 2.02 -22.83 11.06
N ALA A 21 2.93 -22.37 10.21
CA ALA A 21 4.16 -21.70 10.63
C ALA A 21 4.00 -20.17 10.70
N ARG A 22 3.17 -19.59 9.83
CA ARG A 22 2.87 -18.15 9.78
C ARG A 22 1.39 -17.93 9.49
N SER A 23 0.82 -16.86 10.03
CA SER A 23 -0.57 -16.46 9.74
C SER A 23 -0.74 -14.95 9.74
N ALA A 24 -1.62 -14.45 8.88
CA ALA A 24 -2.17 -13.10 8.94
C ALA A 24 -3.66 -13.21 9.26
N LEU A 25 -4.14 -12.35 10.16
CA LEU A 25 -5.54 -12.28 10.55
C LEU A 25 -6.01 -10.84 10.41
N LEU A 26 -7.01 -10.64 9.56
CA LEU A 26 -7.72 -9.39 9.40
C LEU A 26 -9.14 -9.55 9.95
N LEU A 27 -9.53 -8.58 10.79
CA LEU A 27 -10.86 -8.45 11.35
C LEU A 27 -11.41 -7.08 10.97
N ASP A 28 -12.55 -7.06 10.30
CA ASP A 28 -13.29 -5.84 9.95
C ASP A 28 -14.78 -6.01 10.26
N ASP A 29 -15.60 -5.04 9.82
CA ASP A 29 -17.05 -5.04 9.99
C ASP A 29 -17.76 -6.15 9.18
N LYS A 30 -17.11 -6.69 8.15
CA LYS A 30 -17.64 -7.74 7.28
C LYS A 30 -17.25 -9.14 7.75
N GLY A 31 -16.17 -9.27 8.52
CA GLY A 31 -15.89 -10.48 9.27
C GLY A 31 -14.41 -10.75 9.49
N LYS A 32 -14.06 -12.02 9.36
CA LYS A 32 -12.74 -12.58 9.66
C LYS A 32 -12.11 -13.15 8.41
N TYR A 33 -10.92 -12.67 8.08
CA TYR A 33 -10.10 -13.18 6.98
C TYR A 33 -8.78 -13.68 7.54
N GLU A 34 -8.39 -14.91 7.18
CA GLU A 34 -7.14 -15.50 7.63
C GLU A 34 -6.37 -16.09 6.45
N ILE A 35 -5.07 -15.79 6.39
CA ILE A 35 -4.12 -16.44 5.50
C ILE A 35 -3.13 -17.20 6.37
N THR A 36 -2.83 -18.44 6.02
CA THR A 36 -1.88 -19.28 6.75
C THR A 36 -0.87 -19.90 5.80
N SER A 37 0.34 -20.11 6.29
CA SER A 37 1.41 -20.81 5.57
C SER A 37 2.05 -21.86 6.45
N SER A 38 2.30 -23.04 5.89
CA SER A 38 3.14 -24.07 6.51
C SER A 38 4.63 -23.78 6.37
N ASN A 39 5.01 -22.84 5.49
CA ASN A 39 6.40 -22.43 5.30
C ASN A 39 6.80 -21.44 6.38
N SER A 40 7.90 -21.72 7.10
CA SER A 40 8.45 -20.84 8.12
C SER A 40 9.25 -19.66 7.55
N SER A 41 9.69 -19.75 6.30
CA SER A 41 10.46 -18.70 5.63
C SER A 41 9.56 -17.79 4.81
N SER A 42 9.81 -16.48 4.87
CA SER A 42 9.15 -15.49 4.02
C SER A 42 9.96 -15.20 2.76
N SER A 43 9.26 -14.87 1.67
CA SER A 43 9.85 -14.37 0.43
C SER A 43 9.32 -12.97 0.13
N SER A 44 10.09 -12.18 -0.62
CA SER A 44 9.58 -10.95 -1.22
C SER A 44 8.66 -11.29 -2.39
N ALA A 45 7.61 -10.50 -2.56
CA ALA A 45 6.78 -10.57 -3.77
C ALA A 45 7.61 -10.19 -5.02
N PRO A 46 7.23 -10.67 -6.21
CA PRO A 46 7.95 -10.34 -7.45
C PRO A 46 8.03 -8.83 -7.69
N LEU A 47 9.16 -8.33 -8.18
CA LEU A 47 9.29 -6.94 -8.59
C LEU A 47 8.76 -6.74 -10.01
N GLY A 48 8.04 -5.63 -10.22
CA GLY A 48 7.44 -5.30 -11.50
C GLY A 48 7.49 -3.81 -11.79
N LYS A 49 7.01 -3.44 -12.97
CA LYS A 49 6.76 -2.04 -13.30
C LYS A 49 5.49 -1.57 -12.59
N LEU A 50 5.40 -0.27 -12.32
CA LEU A 50 4.15 0.34 -11.91
C LEU A 50 3.10 0.12 -13.01
N GLY A 51 2.00 -0.55 -12.67
CA GLY A 51 0.83 -0.73 -13.51
C GLY A 51 -0.23 0.35 -13.27
N ARG A 52 -1.42 0.13 -13.83
CA ARG A 52 -2.56 1.06 -13.71
C ARG A 52 -3.08 1.23 -12.27
N TYR A 53 -2.98 0.19 -11.45
CA TYR A 53 -3.45 0.18 -10.08
C TYR A 53 -2.30 -0.01 -9.10
N VAL A 54 -2.39 0.66 -7.96
CA VAL A 54 -1.47 0.52 -6.83
C VAL A 54 -2.26 0.21 -5.57
N TYR A 55 -1.74 -0.70 -4.76
CA TYR A 55 -2.41 -1.25 -3.59
C TYR A 55 -1.55 -1.10 -2.36
N GLU A 56 -2.12 -0.54 -1.31
CA GLU A 56 -1.57 -0.60 0.04
C GLU A 56 -2.04 -1.91 0.71
N PRO A 57 -1.15 -2.88 0.95
CA PRO A 57 -1.53 -4.10 1.64
C PRO A 57 -1.73 -3.86 3.14
N ASP A 58 -2.59 -4.65 3.75
CA ASP A 58 -2.81 -4.64 5.18
C ASP A 58 -1.50 -4.94 5.95
N ASN A 59 -1.34 -4.27 7.09
CA ASN A 59 -0.12 -4.41 7.89
C ASN A 59 0.10 -5.83 8.40
N SER A 60 -0.96 -6.60 8.67
CA SER A 60 -0.84 -8.01 9.09
C SER A 60 -0.33 -8.89 7.96
N LEU A 61 -0.69 -8.60 6.70
CA LEU A 61 -0.17 -9.31 5.53
C LEU A 61 1.34 -9.04 5.33
N ILE A 62 1.76 -7.79 5.53
CA ILE A 62 3.18 -7.39 5.47
C ILE A 62 3.97 -8.05 6.60
N ARG A 63 3.50 -7.93 7.85
CA ARG A 63 4.23 -8.34 9.06
C ARG A 63 4.28 -9.85 9.27
N SER A 64 3.30 -10.60 8.73
CA SER A 64 3.34 -12.06 8.68
C SER A 64 4.32 -12.61 7.63
N GLY A 65 4.85 -11.75 6.75
CA GLY A 65 5.70 -12.17 5.63
C GLY A 65 4.96 -12.96 4.55
N LEU A 66 3.63 -12.91 4.53
CA LEU A 66 2.78 -13.64 3.58
C LEU A 66 2.52 -12.85 2.29
N ILE A 67 3.15 -11.68 2.13
CA ILE A 67 2.94 -10.81 0.97
C ILE A 67 3.23 -11.51 -0.37
N ALA A 68 4.29 -12.33 -0.47
CA ALA A 68 4.60 -13.08 -1.69
C ALA A 68 3.51 -14.11 -2.00
N GLU A 69 3.15 -14.93 -1.01
CA GLU A 69 2.12 -15.97 -1.14
C GLU A 69 0.74 -15.40 -1.48
N PHE A 70 0.44 -14.19 -1.01
CA PHE A 70 -0.78 -13.48 -1.40
C PHE A 70 -0.70 -12.86 -2.80
N SER A 71 0.44 -12.25 -3.16
CA SER A 71 0.55 -11.46 -4.39
C SER A 71 0.77 -12.29 -5.66
N GLU A 72 1.52 -13.39 -5.57
CA GLU A 72 1.86 -14.23 -6.74
C GLU A 72 0.62 -14.79 -7.45
N PRO A 73 -0.38 -15.37 -6.77
CA PRO A 73 -1.57 -15.90 -7.43
C PRO A 73 -2.43 -14.80 -8.09
N GLU A 74 -2.39 -13.59 -7.53
CA GLU A 74 -3.14 -12.42 -8.00
C GLU A 74 -2.40 -11.65 -9.12
N GLY A 75 -1.18 -12.08 -9.48
CA GLY A 75 -0.33 -11.38 -10.45
C GLY A 75 0.11 -9.98 -9.99
N LEU A 76 0.12 -9.74 -8.67
CA LEU A 76 0.54 -8.48 -8.06
C LEU A 76 2.07 -8.44 -7.95
N THR A 77 2.65 -7.27 -8.22
CA THR A 77 4.10 -7.06 -8.14
C THR A 77 4.45 -5.88 -7.24
N LEU A 78 5.60 -5.94 -6.57
CA LEU A 78 6.16 -4.80 -5.85
C LEU A 78 6.63 -3.73 -6.83
N ILE A 79 6.37 -2.48 -6.49
CA ILE A 79 6.88 -1.32 -7.27
C ILE A 79 8.31 -0.94 -6.90
N ALA A 80 8.84 -1.42 -5.76
CA ALA A 80 10.24 -1.26 -5.34
C ALA A 80 10.66 -2.30 -4.28
N PRO A 81 11.97 -2.67 -4.18
CA PRO A 81 12.46 -3.78 -3.33
C PRO A 81 12.19 -3.69 -1.82
N GLU A 82 11.86 -2.51 -1.29
CA GLU A 82 11.65 -2.28 0.16
C GLU A 82 10.34 -1.53 0.45
N ILE A 83 9.49 -1.39 -0.56
CA ILE A 83 8.24 -0.65 -0.45
C ILE A 83 7.13 -1.63 -0.75
N ALA A 84 6.40 -2.00 0.30
CA ALA A 84 5.31 -2.97 0.23
C ALA A 84 4.07 -2.50 -0.57
N TYR A 85 4.17 -1.49 -1.45
CA TYR A 85 3.11 -1.20 -2.40
C TYR A 85 3.11 -2.26 -3.49
N LEU A 86 1.94 -2.87 -3.70
CA LEU A 86 1.71 -3.83 -4.78
C LEU A 86 1.07 -3.11 -5.98
N SER A 87 1.25 -3.63 -7.18
CA SER A 87 0.72 -3.05 -8.40
C SER A 87 0.30 -4.12 -9.41
N SER A 88 -0.71 -3.78 -10.20
CA SER A 88 -1.25 -4.58 -11.30
C SER A 88 -1.88 -3.66 -12.36
N ASP A 89 -1.96 -4.15 -13.59
CA ASP A 89 -2.74 -3.49 -14.65
C ASP A 89 -4.24 -3.81 -14.56
N ASN A 90 -4.60 -4.88 -13.84
CA ASN A 90 -5.98 -5.28 -13.62
C ASN A 90 -6.45 -4.87 -12.22
N ARG A 91 -7.70 -4.44 -12.11
CA ARG A 91 -8.31 -4.09 -10.82
C ARG A 91 -8.53 -5.36 -9.99
N ILE A 92 -7.88 -5.43 -8.84
CA ILE A 92 -8.06 -6.45 -7.80
C ILE A 92 -8.92 -5.88 -6.67
N GLU A 93 -9.96 -6.61 -6.27
CA GLU A 93 -10.75 -6.33 -5.07
C GLU A 93 -10.38 -7.35 -3.99
N SER A 94 -9.91 -6.89 -2.83
CA SER A 94 -9.52 -7.77 -1.73
C SER A 94 -9.65 -7.04 -0.40
N PRO A 95 -10.14 -7.69 0.68
CA PRO A 95 -10.15 -7.09 2.01
C PRO A 95 -8.75 -6.78 2.52
N TRP A 96 -7.72 -7.46 1.98
CA TRP A 96 -6.32 -7.26 2.34
C TRP A 96 -5.66 -6.06 1.69
N LEU A 97 -6.33 -5.38 0.76
CA LEU A 97 -5.76 -4.31 -0.05
C LEU A 97 -6.62 -3.05 -0.01
N LYS A 98 -6.00 -1.90 0.20
CA LYS A 98 -6.60 -0.60 -0.15
C LYS A 98 -6.09 -0.19 -1.53
N GLY A 99 -6.99 -0.18 -2.50
CA GLY A 99 -6.65 0.06 -3.91
C GLY A 99 -6.75 1.52 -4.32
N TYR A 100 -5.92 1.88 -5.29
CA TYR A 100 -5.93 3.19 -5.94
C TYR A 100 -5.67 3.03 -7.44
N GLU A 101 -6.44 3.75 -8.27
CA GLU A 101 -6.13 3.92 -9.69
C GLU A 101 -5.13 5.07 -9.85
N VAL A 102 -4.01 4.80 -10.52
CA VAL A 102 -2.97 5.79 -10.78
C VAL A 102 -3.40 6.67 -11.96
N ILE A 103 -3.48 7.97 -11.69
CA ILE A 103 -3.82 9.01 -12.67
C ILE A 103 -2.57 9.63 -13.29
N ASP A 104 -1.53 9.83 -12.47
CA ASP A 104 -0.26 10.40 -12.93
C ASP A 104 0.91 9.92 -12.06
N ASP A 105 2.13 9.93 -12.61
CA ASP A 105 3.37 9.56 -11.93
C ASP A 105 4.40 10.68 -12.08
N LEU A 106 4.54 11.47 -11.02
CA LEU A 106 5.32 12.70 -11.01
C LEU A 106 6.66 12.51 -10.28
N VAL A 107 7.68 13.28 -10.67
CA VAL A 107 8.87 13.45 -9.84
C VAL A 107 8.52 14.16 -8.54
N PHE A 108 9.20 13.82 -7.45
CA PHE A 108 9.04 14.56 -6.20
C PHE A 108 9.65 15.96 -6.30
N ASP A 109 8.85 16.93 -6.73
CA ASP A 109 9.20 18.34 -6.80
C ASP A 109 8.04 19.19 -6.28
N ARG A 110 8.27 19.92 -5.18
CA ARG A 110 7.23 20.68 -4.48
C ARG A 110 6.60 21.77 -5.37
N LYS A 111 7.35 22.37 -6.29
CA LYS A 111 6.81 23.39 -7.21
C LYS A 111 5.92 22.74 -8.26
N LYS A 112 6.34 21.62 -8.85
CA LYS A 112 5.53 20.87 -9.83
C LYS A 112 4.26 20.33 -9.20
N LEU A 113 4.35 19.76 -8.00
CA LEU A 113 3.18 19.25 -7.27
C LEU A 113 2.20 20.37 -6.95
N LYS A 114 2.69 21.56 -6.55
CA LYS A 114 1.83 22.72 -6.28
C LYS A 114 1.14 23.21 -7.54
N ALA A 115 1.85 23.24 -8.68
CA ALA A 115 1.26 23.57 -9.97
C ALA A 115 0.18 22.57 -10.35
N TYR A 116 0.47 21.26 -10.25
CA TYR A 116 -0.47 20.18 -10.52
C TYR A 116 -1.75 20.29 -9.67
N VAL A 117 -1.61 20.50 -8.36
CA VAL A 117 -2.75 20.67 -7.43
C VAL A 117 -3.63 21.85 -7.83
N ARG A 118 -3.02 22.97 -8.25
CA ARG A 118 -3.76 24.15 -8.70
C ARG A 118 -4.44 23.92 -10.05
N GLU A 119 -3.73 23.36 -11.01
CA GLU A 119 -4.20 23.16 -12.40
C GLU A 119 -5.35 22.14 -12.47
N ASN A 120 -5.33 21.14 -11.59
CA ASN A 120 -6.41 20.15 -11.47
C ASN A 120 -7.50 20.54 -10.46
N ASN A 121 -7.51 21.81 -10.01
CA ASN A 121 -8.50 22.35 -9.07
C ASN A 121 -8.69 21.46 -7.82
N ILE A 122 -7.61 20.98 -7.20
CA ILE A 122 -7.67 20.06 -6.06
C ILE A 122 -7.80 20.85 -4.75
N GLY A 123 -8.81 20.51 -3.95
CA GLY A 123 -9.05 21.05 -2.61
C GLY A 123 -8.90 20.01 -1.49
N ILE A 124 -9.38 18.80 -1.74
CA ILE A 124 -9.27 17.67 -0.82
C ILE A 124 -8.06 16.84 -1.22
N LEU A 125 -7.04 16.80 -0.36
CA LEU A 125 -5.76 16.16 -0.69
C LEU A 125 -5.35 15.17 0.39
N GLU A 126 -5.58 13.88 0.17
CA GLU A 126 -4.97 12.84 0.99
C GLU A 126 -3.50 12.71 0.59
N ILE A 127 -2.60 12.58 1.57
CA ILE A 127 -1.17 12.38 1.31
C ILE A 127 -0.72 11.17 2.11
N LYS A 128 -0.31 10.13 1.39
CA LYS A 128 0.32 8.92 1.93
C LYS A 128 1.82 8.97 1.70
N LYS A 129 2.57 8.30 2.56
CA LYS A 129 4.02 8.15 2.38
C LYS A 129 4.48 6.74 2.72
N ARG A 130 5.45 6.24 1.96
CA ARG A 130 6.23 5.03 2.28
C ARG A 130 7.60 5.12 1.65
N GLY A 131 8.66 4.94 2.43
CA GLY A 131 10.04 5.09 1.94
C GLY A 131 10.42 6.54 1.61
N SER A 132 9.76 7.52 2.23
CA SER A 132 10.00 8.96 2.04
C SER A 132 10.03 9.70 3.38
N ASP A 133 11.04 10.53 3.58
CA ASP A 133 11.20 11.38 4.77
C ASP A 133 10.53 12.73 4.56
N ILE A 134 9.20 12.70 4.52
CA ILE A 134 8.35 13.89 4.42
C ILE A 134 7.27 13.86 5.49
N SER A 135 6.83 15.04 5.94
CA SER A 135 5.60 15.17 6.71
C SER A 135 4.42 15.38 5.75
N PRO A 136 3.40 14.51 5.74
CA PRO A 136 2.20 14.71 4.93
C PRO A 136 1.51 16.04 5.22
N GLU A 137 1.45 16.45 6.49
CA GLU A 137 0.82 17.71 6.91
C GLU A 137 1.59 18.93 6.39
N GLU A 138 2.91 18.92 6.50
CA GLU A 138 3.75 20.02 6.00
C GLU A 138 3.69 20.09 4.48
N LEU A 139 3.74 18.96 3.79
CA LEU A 139 3.59 18.91 2.34
C LEU A 139 2.24 19.48 1.94
N ARG A 140 1.15 19.05 2.57
CA ARG A 140 -0.20 19.59 2.31
C ARG A 140 -0.26 21.11 2.49
N LYS A 141 0.31 21.65 3.58
CA LYS A 141 0.39 23.10 3.81
C LYS A 141 1.10 23.82 2.67
N GLN A 142 2.24 23.30 2.22
CA GLN A 142 3.03 23.90 1.14
C GLN A 142 2.33 23.85 -0.23
N LEU A 143 1.63 22.75 -0.52
CA LEU A 143 0.83 22.59 -1.74
C LEU A 143 -0.40 23.50 -1.75
N SER A 144 -0.92 23.85 -0.56
CA SER A 144 -2.01 24.82 -0.39
C SER A 144 -3.23 24.53 -1.28
N PRO A 145 -3.84 23.32 -1.22
CA PRO A 145 -4.99 22.96 -2.05
C PRO A 145 -6.20 23.85 -1.72
N LYS A 146 -6.94 24.28 -2.75
CA LYS A 146 -8.03 25.27 -2.64
C LYS A 146 -9.20 25.04 -3.60
N GLY A 147 -9.16 24.00 -4.42
CA GLY A 147 -10.20 23.73 -5.40
C GLY A 147 -11.36 22.88 -4.89
N GLU A 148 -12.15 22.34 -5.81
CA GLU A 148 -13.31 21.48 -5.51
C GLU A 148 -13.01 19.98 -5.71
N GLY A 149 -11.94 19.68 -6.45
CA GLY A 149 -11.50 18.32 -6.73
C GLY A 149 -10.84 17.62 -5.54
N ALA A 150 -10.72 16.30 -5.66
CA ALA A 150 -10.06 15.45 -4.68
C ALA A 150 -8.98 14.58 -5.35
N ALA A 151 -7.88 14.35 -4.63
CA ALA A 151 -6.85 13.40 -5.05
C ALA A 151 -6.12 12.79 -3.85
N THR A 152 -5.51 11.63 -4.09
CA THR A 152 -4.54 11.01 -3.18
C THR A 152 -3.14 11.16 -3.79
N LEU A 153 -2.20 11.71 -3.02
CA LEU A 153 -0.78 11.67 -3.38
C LEU A 153 -0.10 10.55 -2.60
N ILE A 154 0.45 9.57 -3.31
CA ILE A 154 1.27 8.51 -2.72
C ILE A 154 2.73 8.88 -2.95
N VAL A 155 3.38 9.39 -1.91
CA VAL A 155 4.80 9.76 -1.94
C VAL A 155 5.64 8.53 -1.63
N THR A 156 6.32 7.99 -2.63
CA THR A 156 7.00 6.70 -2.51
C THR A 156 8.19 6.55 -3.45
N ARG A 157 8.73 5.34 -3.60
CA ARG A 157 9.66 5.00 -4.68
C ARG A 157 9.01 4.07 -5.70
N VAL A 158 9.40 4.26 -6.96
CA VAL A 158 9.13 3.32 -8.06
C VAL A 158 10.49 2.94 -8.62
N GLY A 159 10.84 1.65 -8.50
CA GLY A 159 12.23 1.22 -8.56
C GLY A 159 13.08 2.03 -7.57
N ASP A 160 14.14 2.65 -8.07
CA ASP A 160 15.07 3.45 -7.26
C ASP A 160 14.71 4.94 -7.19
N ALA A 161 13.70 5.39 -7.95
CA ALA A 161 13.36 6.80 -8.07
C ALA A 161 12.32 7.23 -7.03
N HIS A 162 12.54 8.39 -6.38
CA HIS A 162 11.51 9.05 -5.56
C HIS A 162 10.43 9.69 -6.43
N ARG A 163 9.19 9.24 -6.25
CA ARG A 163 8.04 9.58 -7.09
C ARG A 163 6.84 9.99 -6.24
N VAL A 164 5.88 10.64 -6.89
CA VAL A 164 4.57 10.93 -6.35
C VAL A 164 3.53 10.42 -7.32
N LEU A 165 2.80 9.39 -6.90
CA LEU A 165 1.66 8.90 -7.67
C LEU A 165 0.45 9.76 -7.30
N VAL A 166 -0.17 10.38 -8.29
CA VAL A 166 -1.49 10.99 -8.15
C VAL A 166 -2.49 9.89 -8.42
N ALA A 167 -3.38 9.62 -7.48
CA ALA A 167 -4.28 8.49 -7.57
C ALA A 167 -5.67 8.79 -6.99
N GLN A 168 -6.63 7.93 -7.34
CA GLN A 168 -7.99 7.95 -6.80
C GLN A 168 -8.30 6.61 -6.13
N PRO A 169 -8.94 6.59 -4.95
CA PRO A 169 -9.33 5.35 -4.29
C PRO A 169 -10.35 4.58 -5.15
N ILE A 170 -10.26 3.24 -5.12
CA ILE A 170 -11.15 2.33 -5.85
C ILE A 170 -11.85 1.34 -4.94
#